data_AF-A0A3D4CQ53-F1
#
_entry.id   AF-A0A3D4CQ53-F1
#
_cell.length_a   1.000
_cell.length_b   1.000
_cell.length_c   1.000
_cell.angle_alpha   90.00
_cell.angle_beta   90.00
_cell.angle_gamma   90.00
#
_symmetry.space_group_name_H-M   'P 1'
#
loop_
_entity.id
_entity.type
_entity.pdbx_description
1 polymer ?
#
loop_
_entity_poly.entity_id
_entity_poly.type
_entity_poly.pdbx_seq_one_letter_code
_entity_poly.pdbx_strand_id
1 'polypeptide(L)'
;MLLTLATIGDLSARVHVLTIGGGYSPSGNQVSLERNVIFFEKLRAEKLGDDIRHDLYFADGNSPLPDLQFEPEGGEVPRANLYMAGLFGSERGITNHYRDNELKNTRDLSSPDAVERWFEEEGSKLESGDRLILYVTSHGGRSGNKDNKFNTKIWMWNRRTLEASRLAGWIANLPEGVRVMTVMVQCYAGGFSHLIFDENNEKKDSVDRRVCGFFATVCDREAAGCTPDVNEANYDEFSSHFWAALRGKTRMDEPVGHCDYDGNGKISFEEAHAYAILTSRNIDIPVKTSGAFLRVHSLLRSKKSDDDELLGLETPYSIILERASKVDRAVLEGLSERLNLEGENRGIQARDGVSAVAKKIRKVGEEKKAHKKKFDSARAVISRDIRNRWPDLENRHSLGAVSLLSEETLQSQFVSAVEEHPRFEEWSKLRSERSKLSDRDLQLSKQYATWRRFLRAFENVAYAVNLPEIAGQVGAEAYRQIIEAEKEGFSRSE
;
A
#
# COMPACT_ATOMS: atom_id res chain seq x y z
N MET A 1 -64.12 -2.09 -1.17
CA MET A 1 -63.06 -3.10 -1.25
C MET A 1 -62.00 -2.57 -2.22
N LEU A 2 -61.02 -1.82 -1.72
CA LEU A 2 -59.83 -1.44 -2.51
C LEU A 2 -58.65 -2.13 -1.81
N LEU A 3 -58.10 -3.16 -2.47
CA LEU A 3 -56.83 -3.75 -2.08
C LEU A 3 -55.72 -2.81 -2.57
N THR A 4 -55.04 -2.16 -1.64
CA THR A 4 -53.73 -1.57 -1.87
C THR A 4 -52.73 -2.72 -1.95
N LEU A 5 -52.26 -3.04 -3.16
CA LEU A 5 -51.05 -3.86 -3.31
C LEU A 5 -49.87 -3.03 -2.80
N ALA A 6 -49.40 -3.32 -1.60
CA ALA A 6 -48.05 -2.97 -1.20
C ALA A 6 -47.11 -3.77 -2.09
N THR A 7 -46.41 -3.07 -2.99
CA THR A 7 -45.23 -3.63 -3.66
C THR A 7 -44.19 -3.89 -2.58
N ILE A 8 -44.10 -5.15 -2.15
CA ILE A 8 -42.95 -5.65 -1.40
C ILE A 8 -41.79 -5.54 -2.38
N GLY A 9 -41.01 -4.46 -2.27
CA GLY A 9 -39.73 -4.36 -2.95
C GLY A 9 -38.89 -5.54 -2.47
N ASP A 10 -38.35 -6.30 -3.41
CA ASP A 10 -37.45 -7.40 -3.13
C ASP A 10 -36.32 -6.88 -2.23
N LEU A 11 -36.27 -7.33 -0.97
CA LEU A 11 -35.23 -7.03 0.02
C LEU A 11 -33.97 -7.83 -0.35
N SER A 12 -33.43 -7.52 -1.52
CA SER A 12 -32.14 -8.01 -1.99
C SER A 12 -31.05 -7.18 -1.32
N ALA A 13 -30.16 -7.84 -0.58
CA ALA A 13 -28.95 -7.25 -0.02
C ALA A 13 -28.15 -6.53 -1.12
N ARG A 14 -27.94 -5.22 -0.98
CA ARG A 14 -27.27 -4.39 -1.99
C ARG A 14 -25.78 -4.28 -1.72
N VAL A 15 -25.02 -4.11 -2.80
CA VAL A 15 -23.61 -3.76 -2.73
C VAL A 15 -23.47 -2.27 -2.97
N HIS A 16 -22.75 -1.59 -2.09
CA HIS A 16 -22.39 -0.18 -2.21
C HIS A 16 -20.87 -0.08 -2.29
N VAL A 17 -20.35 0.76 -3.19
CA VAL A 17 -18.92 0.93 -3.39
C VAL A 17 -18.52 2.36 -3.07
N LEU A 18 -17.56 2.53 -2.17
CA LEU A 18 -16.94 3.82 -1.84
C LEU A 18 -15.45 3.73 -2.18
N THR A 19 -14.97 4.63 -3.05
CA THR A 19 -13.55 4.74 -3.37
C THR A 19 -12.99 6.07 -2.92
N ILE A 20 -11.90 6.02 -2.14
CA ILE A 20 -11.10 7.18 -1.74
C ILE A 20 -9.76 7.09 -2.45
N GLY A 21 -9.55 7.94 -3.44
CA GLY A 21 -8.38 7.92 -4.30
C GLY A 21 -7.60 9.23 -4.33
N GLY A 22 -6.41 9.16 -4.92
CA GLY A 22 -5.62 10.32 -5.31
C GLY A 22 -4.73 10.88 -4.20
N GLY A 23 -3.96 11.89 -4.57
CA GLY A 23 -2.89 12.48 -3.79
C GLY A 23 -3.29 13.64 -2.87
N TYR A 24 -2.31 14.17 -2.13
CA TYR A 24 -2.52 15.31 -1.24
C TYR A 24 -2.30 16.70 -1.88
N SER A 25 -1.76 16.73 -3.09
CA SER A 25 -1.46 17.92 -3.91
C SER A 25 -1.01 17.47 -5.30
N PRO A 26 -0.88 18.34 -6.30
CA PRO A 26 -0.43 17.92 -7.64
C PRO A 26 0.90 17.17 -7.61
N SER A 27 1.88 17.64 -6.83
CA SER A 27 3.20 16.99 -6.70
C SER A 27 3.21 15.67 -5.91
N GLY A 28 2.07 15.29 -5.35
CA GLY A 28 1.86 14.07 -4.58
C GLY A 28 0.64 13.30 -5.04
N ASN A 29 0.22 13.43 -6.29
CA ASN A 29 -0.89 12.70 -6.90
C ASN A 29 -0.39 12.04 -8.18
N GLN A 30 0.26 10.88 -8.06
CA GLN A 30 0.89 10.25 -9.21
C GLN A 30 -0.13 9.52 -10.09
N VAL A 31 0.15 9.43 -11.39
CA VAL A 31 -0.67 8.73 -12.39
C VAL A 31 -1.03 7.30 -11.99
N SER A 32 -0.17 6.59 -11.25
CA SER A 32 -0.49 5.25 -10.77
C SER A 32 -1.75 5.20 -9.89
N LEU A 33 -2.03 6.24 -9.09
CA LEU A 33 -3.24 6.30 -8.26
C LEU A 33 -4.52 6.41 -9.10
N GLU A 34 -4.48 7.16 -10.20
CA GLU A 34 -5.58 7.23 -11.18
C GLU A 34 -5.76 5.87 -11.87
N ARG A 35 -4.66 5.25 -12.32
CA ARG A 35 -4.69 3.93 -12.98
C ARG A 35 -5.22 2.82 -12.07
N ASN A 36 -4.97 2.92 -10.76
CA ASN A 36 -5.54 2.02 -9.76
C ASN A 36 -7.07 2.08 -9.73
N VAL A 37 -7.64 3.28 -9.76
CA VAL A 37 -9.11 3.48 -9.83
C VAL A 37 -9.65 2.93 -11.15
N ILE A 38 -9.01 3.23 -12.28
CA ILE A 38 -9.44 2.72 -13.60
C ILE A 38 -9.45 1.18 -13.62
N PHE A 39 -8.43 0.54 -13.04
CA PHE A 39 -8.37 -0.92 -12.99
C PHE A 39 -9.46 -1.51 -12.08
N PHE A 40 -9.70 -0.89 -10.93
CA PHE A 40 -10.80 -1.28 -10.04
C PHE A 40 -12.16 -1.12 -10.73
N GLU A 41 -12.36 -0.07 -11.52
CA GLU A 41 -13.58 0.12 -12.30
C GLU A 41 -13.82 -0.98 -13.34
N LYS A 42 -12.76 -1.49 -14.00
CA LYS A 42 -12.89 -2.66 -14.89
C LYS A 42 -13.43 -3.87 -14.11
N LEU A 43 -12.88 -4.16 -12.93
CA LEU A 43 -13.35 -5.26 -12.07
C LEU A 43 -14.80 -5.03 -11.62
N ARG A 44 -15.13 -3.83 -11.15
CA ARG A 44 -16.47 -3.45 -10.69
C ARG A 44 -17.50 -3.66 -11.80
N ALA A 45 -17.27 -3.08 -12.97
CA ALA A 45 -18.18 -3.21 -14.11
C ALA A 45 -18.40 -4.68 -14.50
N GLU A 46 -17.33 -5.49 -14.55
CA GLU A 46 -17.41 -6.90 -14.95
C GLU A 46 -18.10 -7.83 -13.94
N LYS A 47 -17.94 -7.58 -12.63
CA LYS A 47 -18.38 -8.51 -11.58
C LYS A 47 -19.63 -8.05 -10.83
N LEU A 48 -19.85 -6.75 -10.78
CA LEU A 48 -20.96 -6.14 -10.05
C LEU A 48 -21.99 -5.51 -10.99
N GLY A 49 -21.63 -5.12 -12.21
CA GLY A 49 -22.51 -4.42 -13.14
C GLY A 49 -22.54 -2.91 -12.94
N ASP A 50 -23.01 -2.19 -13.96
CA ASP A 50 -22.99 -0.72 -14.00
C ASP A 50 -24.08 -0.04 -13.15
N ASP A 51 -25.11 -0.79 -12.76
CA ASP A 51 -26.20 -0.32 -11.89
C ASP A 51 -25.80 -0.25 -10.41
N ILE A 52 -24.64 -0.80 -10.03
CA ILE A 52 -24.14 -0.67 -8.67
C ILE A 52 -23.60 0.74 -8.43
N ARG A 53 -24.16 1.35 -7.38
CA ARG A 53 -23.73 2.66 -6.89
C ARG A 53 -22.25 2.63 -6.51
N HIS A 54 -21.50 3.53 -7.13
CA HIS A 54 -20.10 3.79 -6.84
C HIS A 54 -19.89 5.28 -6.57
N ASP A 55 -19.55 5.61 -5.33
CA ASP A 55 -19.19 6.95 -4.92
C ASP A 55 -17.66 7.08 -4.91
N LEU A 56 -17.12 7.85 -5.85
CA LEU A 56 -15.68 8.06 -6.03
C LEU A 56 -15.28 9.46 -5.57
N TYR A 57 -14.39 9.53 -4.58
CA TYR A 57 -13.71 10.75 -4.17
C TYR A 57 -12.24 10.68 -4.59
N PHE A 58 -11.79 11.59 -5.45
CA PHE A 58 -10.43 11.55 -6.00
C PHE A 58 -9.79 12.93 -6.00
N ALA A 59 -8.56 13.03 -5.48
CA ALA A 59 -7.72 14.23 -5.53
C ALA A 59 -8.52 15.55 -5.45
N ASP A 60 -8.42 16.43 -6.45
CA ASP A 60 -9.09 17.74 -6.50
C ASP A 60 -10.54 17.70 -7.03
N GLY A 61 -11.08 16.50 -7.26
CA GLY A 61 -12.46 16.25 -7.65
C GLY A 61 -12.65 16.41 -9.15
N ASN A 62 -13.47 17.40 -9.53
CA ASN A 62 -13.83 17.71 -10.92
C ASN A 62 -13.20 19.04 -11.40
N SER A 63 -12.13 19.49 -10.73
CA SER A 63 -11.42 20.70 -11.11
C SER A 63 -10.62 20.43 -12.40
N PRO A 64 -10.70 21.30 -13.43
CA PRO A 64 -10.00 21.08 -14.70
C PRO A 64 -8.51 21.47 -14.64
N LEU A 65 -7.99 21.75 -13.45
CA LEU A 65 -6.60 22.18 -13.28
C LEU A 65 -5.69 20.95 -13.22
N PRO A 66 -4.42 21.06 -13.65
CA PRO A 66 -3.49 19.94 -13.53
C PRO A 66 -3.28 19.51 -12.07
N ASP A 67 -3.75 18.31 -11.76
CA ASP A 67 -3.68 17.71 -10.43
C ASP A 67 -2.87 16.42 -10.42
N LEU A 68 -2.55 15.83 -11.58
CA LEU A 68 -1.93 14.52 -11.70
C LEU A 68 -0.49 14.61 -12.21
N GLN A 69 0.43 14.02 -11.47
CA GLN A 69 1.86 13.95 -11.77
C GLN A 69 2.20 12.68 -12.57
N PHE A 70 2.90 12.85 -13.70
CA PHE A 70 3.38 11.74 -14.52
C PHE A 70 4.76 12.02 -15.11
N GLU A 71 5.46 10.97 -15.53
CA GLU A 71 6.75 11.03 -16.22
C GLU A 71 6.55 10.57 -17.68
N PRO A 72 6.75 11.45 -18.69
CA PRO A 72 6.65 11.07 -20.08
C PRO A 72 7.74 10.06 -20.48
N GLU A 73 7.39 9.12 -21.36
CA GLU A 73 8.37 8.20 -21.93
C GLU A 73 9.33 8.94 -22.87
N GLY A 74 10.62 8.59 -22.80
CA GLY A 74 11.64 9.05 -23.75
C GLY A 74 12.08 10.51 -23.61
N GLY A 75 11.68 11.22 -22.55
CA GLY A 75 12.13 12.58 -22.30
C GLY A 75 13.59 12.66 -21.85
N GLU A 76 14.47 13.28 -22.64
CA GLU A 76 15.82 13.60 -22.20
C GLU A 76 15.87 14.92 -21.44
N VAL A 77 16.53 14.92 -20.29
CA VAL A 77 16.78 16.14 -19.50
C VAL A 77 18.11 16.75 -19.95
N PRO A 78 18.14 18.03 -20.39
CA PRO A 78 19.39 18.68 -20.77
C PRO A 78 20.44 18.64 -19.66
N ARG A 79 21.72 18.46 -20.03
CA ARG A 79 22.84 18.38 -19.07
C ARG A 79 22.91 19.60 -18.14
N ALA A 80 22.67 20.80 -18.67
CA ALA A 80 22.65 22.03 -17.89
C ALA A 80 21.61 21.96 -16.75
N ASN A 81 20.41 21.45 -17.02
CA ASN A 81 19.37 21.26 -16.02
C ASN A 81 19.76 20.21 -14.97
N LEU A 82 20.36 19.08 -15.39
CA LEU A 82 20.86 18.05 -14.48
C LEU A 82 21.96 18.59 -13.56
N TYR A 83 22.91 19.37 -14.08
CA TYR A 83 23.97 19.97 -13.27
C TYR A 83 23.45 21.08 -12.38
N MET A 84 22.55 21.94 -12.86
CA MET A 84 21.90 22.93 -12.01
C MET A 84 21.17 22.27 -10.84
N ALA A 85 20.38 21.24 -11.13
CA ALA A 85 19.64 20.49 -10.11
C ALA A 85 20.59 19.76 -9.14
N GLY A 86 21.59 19.05 -9.66
CA GLY A 86 22.54 18.28 -8.85
C GLY A 86 23.41 19.14 -7.93
N LEU A 87 23.84 20.31 -8.41
CA LEU A 87 24.71 21.24 -7.67
C LEU A 87 23.95 22.20 -6.77
N PHE A 88 22.83 22.75 -7.25
CA PHE A 88 22.13 23.87 -6.60
C PHE A 88 20.71 23.54 -6.14
N GLY A 89 20.23 22.32 -6.33
CA GLY A 89 18.87 21.93 -5.97
C GLY A 89 18.68 20.44 -5.74
N SER A 90 17.69 19.90 -6.44
CA SER A 90 17.27 18.50 -6.42
C SER A 90 16.93 18.04 -7.83
N GLU A 91 17.41 16.86 -8.20
CA GLU A 91 17.06 16.17 -9.45
C GLU A 91 15.72 15.43 -9.35
N ARG A 92 15.17 15.28 -8.13
CA ARG A 92 13.88 14.61 -7.91
C ARG A 92 12.77 15.35 -8.65
N GLY A 93 12.07 14.62 -9.54
CA GLY A 93 10.93 15.12 -10.29
C GLY A 93 11.28 16.09 -11.41
N ILE A 94 12.54 16.13 -11.85
CA ILE A 94 12.98 17.00 -12.96
C ILE A 94 12.33 16.63 -14.30
N THR A 95 11.90 15.37 -14.44
CA THR A 95 11.16 14.81 -15.58
C THR A 95 9.65 14.81 -15.38
N ASN A 96 9.15 15.31 -14.24
CA ASN A 96 7.72 15.24 -13.95
C ASN A 96 6.95 16.31 -14.72
N HIS A 97 5.84 15.89 -15.32
CA HIS A 97 4.83 16.72 -15.94
C HIS A 97 3.50 16.59 -15.19
N TYR A 98 2.58 17.49 -15.50
CA TYR A 98 1.27 17.58 -14.86
C TYR A 98 0.17 17.67 -15.90
N ARG A 99 -0.91 16.92 -15.67
CA ARG A 99 -2.18 17.01 -16.41
C ARG A 99 -3.34 16.88 -15.43
N ASP A 100 -4.55 17.16 -15.90
CA ASP A 100 -5.77 16.80 -15.19
C ASP A 100 -5.97 15.28 -15.21
N ASN A 101 -6.71 14.75 -14.24
CA ASN A 101 -7.11 13.36 -14.19
C ASN A 101 -8.25 13.07 -15.19
N GLU A 102 -8.35 11.82 -15.64
CA GLU A 102 -9.28 11.37 -16.68
C GLU A 102 -10.43 10.52 -16.09
N LEU A 103 -10.62 10.57 -14.77
CA LEU A 103 -11.64 9.76 -14.09
C LEU A 103 -13.04 10.27 -14.41
N LYS A 104 -13.93 9.34 -14.74
CA LYS A 104 -15.34 9.63 -14.97
C LYS A 104 -16.10 9.47 -13.66
N ASN A 105 -17.15 10.27 -13.49
CA ASN A 105 -18.11 10.17 -12.38
C ASN A 105 -17.48 10.38 -10.98
N THR A 106 -16.42 11.19 -10.87
CA THR A 106 -15.89 11.63 -9.58
C THR A 106 -16.98 12.45 -8.86
N ARG A 107 -17.41 11.98 -7.68
CA ARG A 107 -18.47 12.61 -6.88
C ARG A 107 -18.02 13.97 -6.35
N ASP A 108 -16.85 14.01 -5.73
CA ASP A 108 -16.26 15.22 -5.14
C ASP A 108 -14.75 15.02 -4.94
N LEU A 109 -14.06 16.06 -4.49
CA LEU A 109 -12.66 15.99 -4.10
C LEU A 109 -12.43 15.05 -2.90
N SER A 110 -11.26 14.43 -2.84
CA SER A 110 -10.86 13.57 -1.74
C SER A 110 -10.60 14.40 -0.48
N SER A 111 -11.54 14.44 0.47
CA SER A 111 -11.36 15.11 1.76
C SER A 111 -12.08 14.44 2.92
N PRO A 112 -11.62 14.63 4.18
CA PRO A 112 -12.29 14.05 5.34
C PRO A 112 -13.76 14.46 5.46
N ASP A 113 -14.09 15.72 5.15
CA ASP A 113 -15.46 16.23 5.26
C ASP A 113 -16.37 15.63 4.19
N ALA A 114 -15.85 15.41 2.98
CA ALA A 114 -16.62 14.79 1.91
C ALA A 114 -16.95 13.31 2.22
N VAL A 115 -16.01 12.59 2.83
CA VAL A 115 -16.22 11.21 3.30
C VAL A 115 -17.17 11.17 4.51
N GLU A 116 -17.02 12.08 5.46
CA GLU A 116 -17.95 12.21 6.59
C GLU A 116 -19.39 12.40 6.12
N ARG A 117 -19.60 13.36 5.20
CA ARG A 117 -20.91 13.59 4.58
C ARG A 117 -21.43 12.34 3.89
N TRP A 118 -20.58 11.55 3.23
CA TRP A 118 -21.01 10.29 2.63
C TRP A 118 -21.58 9.33 3.68
N PHE A 119 -20.92 9.16 4.82
CA PHE A 119 -21.42 8.30 5.90
C PHE A 119 -22.71 8.84 6.52
N GLU A 120 -22.85 10.16 6.63
CA GLU A 120 -24.07 10.80 7.16
C GLU A 120 -25.26 10.71 6.19
N GLU A 121 -25.03 10.95 4.90
CA GLU A 121 -26.10 11.08 3.90
C GLU A 121 -26.45 9.75 3.24
N GLU A 122 -25.46 8.91 2.94
CA GLU A 122 -25.63 7.66 2.20
C GLU A 122 -25.43 6.47 3.12
N GLY A 123 -24.37 6.50 3.94
CA GLY A 123 -24.06 5.50 4.95
C GLY A 123 -25.23 5.19 5.89
N SER A 124 -25.94 6.23 6.33
CA SER A 124 -27.10 6.11 7.22
C SER A 124 -28.33 5.44 6.59
N LYS A 125 -28.36 5.32 5.26
CA LYS A 125 -29.48 4.72 4.50
C LYS A 125 -29.25 3.26 4.13
N LEU A 126 -28.09 2.68 4.46
CA LEU A 126 -27.85 1.25 4.20
C LEU A 126 -28.80 0.40 5.06
N GLU A 127 -29.14 -0.78 4.56
CA GLU A 127 -30.04 -1.70 5.26
C GLU A 127 -29.30 -2.94 5.75
N SER A 128 -29.89 -3.64 6.72
CA SER A 128 -29.34 -4.92 7.19
C SER A 128 -29.20 -5.91 6.03
N GLY A 129 -28.04 -6.54 5.90
CA GLY A 129 -27.69 -7.41 4.77
C GLY A 129 -26.86 -6.73 3.68
N ASP A 130 -26.94 -5.39 3.56
CA ASP A 130 -26.12 -4.62 2.63
C ASP A 130 -24.62 -4.82 2.89
N ARG A 131 -23.83 -4.66 1.83
CA ARG A 131 -22.37 -4.75 1.87
C ARG A 131 -21.75 -3.46 1.34
N LEU A 132 -20.94 -2.81 2.16
CA LEU A 132 -20.07 -1.72 1.77
C LEU A 132 -18.69 -2.26 1.37
N ILE A 133 -18.27 -2.00 0.13
CA ILE A 133 -16.89 -2.19 -0.34
C ILE A 133 -16.20 -0.83 -0.29
N LEU A 134 -15.26 -0.68 0.64
CA LEU A 134 -14.44 0.53 0.78
C LEU A 134 -13.04 0.27 0.20
N TYR A 135 -12.75 0.93 -0.92
CA TYR A 135 -11.43 0.89 -1.55
C TYR A 135 -10.68 2.21 -1.32
N VAL A 136 -9.44 2.12 -0.82
CA VAL A 136 -8.55 3.27 -0.66
C VAL A 136 -7.30 3.08 -1.50
N THR A 137 -7.00 4.04 -2.37
CA THR A 137 -5.75 4.10 -3.13
C THR A 137 -5.16 5.51 -3.07
N SER A 138 -4.27 5.72 -2.09
CA SER A 138 -3.78 7.05 -1.75
C SER A 138 -2.37 6.97 -1.16
N HIS A 139 -1.84 8.11 -0.70
CA HIS A 139 -0.74 8.14 0.24
C HIS A 139 -1.21 7.88 1.67
N GLY A 140 -0.29 7.38 2.50
CA GLY A 140 -0.57 7.10 3.91
C GLY A 140 0.46 7.71 4.85
N GLY A 141 0.03 7.93 6.09
CA GLY A 141 0.84 8.50 7.16
C GLY A 141 0.91 7.60 8.39
N ARG A 142 2.04 7.64 9.10
CA ARG A 142 2.19 6.98 10.40
C ARG A 142 1.19 7.54 11.40
N SER A 143 0.89 6.74 12.42
CA SER A 143 0.16 7.25 13.58
C SER A 143 0.94 8.39 14.24
N GLY A 144 0.23 9.49 14.50
CA GLY A 144 0.72 10.57 15.37
C GLY A 144 0.46 10.29 16.85
N ASN A 145 -0.35 9.27 17.15
CA ASN A 145 -0.72 8.87 18.50
C ASN A 145 0.30 7.85 19.04
N LYS A 146 1.01 8.22 20.11
CA LYS A 146 2.02 7.36 20.74
C LYS A 146 1.41 6.15 21.46
N ASP A 147 0.17 6.27 21.92
CA ASP A 147 -0.53 5.23 22.68
C ASP A 147 -1.31 4.26 21.77
N ASN A 148 -1.56 4.67 20.53
CA ASN A 148 -2.17 3.86 19.49
C ASN A 148 -1.38 3.96 18.17
N LYS A 149 -0.43 3.05 17.97
CA LYS A 149 0.39 2.96 16.75
C LYS A 149 -0.42 2.64 15.49
N PHE A 150 -1.64 2.12 15.64
CA PHE A 150 -2.53 1.74 14.54
C PHE A 150 -3.43 2.88 14.07
N ASN A 151 -3.46 4.01 14.77
CA ASN A 151 -4.18 5.21 14.32
C ASN A 151 -3.44 5.94 13.17
N THR A 152 -3.12 5.18 12.13
CA THR A 152 -2.48 5.64 10.90
C THR A 152 -3.44 6.49 10.07
N LYS A 153 -2.93 7.11 9.01
CA LYS A 153 -3.64 8.17 8.29
C LYS A 153 -3.75 7.87 6.81
N ILE A 154 -4.86 8.24 6.20
CA ILE A 154 -5.01 8.44 4.75
C ILE A 154 -4.68 9.91 4.48
N TRP A 155 -3.76 10.16 3.55
CA TRP A 155 -3.57 11.51 3.02
C TRP A 155 -4.66 11.81 2.00
N MET A 156 -5.17 13.02 2.03
CA MET A 156 -6.25 13.48 1.17
C MET A 156 -5.88 14.84 0.61
N TRP A 157 -6.69 15.33 -0.34
CA TRP A 157 -6.41 16.58 -1.04
C TRP A 157 -6.20 17.75 -0.09
N ASN A 158 -5.44 18.75 -0.54
CA ASN A 158 -5.04 19.91 0.26
C ASN A 158 -4.31 19.55 1.56
N ARG A 159 -3.51 18.46 1.54
CA ARG A 159 -2.73 17.99 2.70
C ARG A 159 -3.59 17.73 3.94
N ARG A 160 -4.86 17.37 3.73
CA ARG A 160 -5.72 16.92 4.82
C ARG A 160 -5.45 15.43 5.08
N THR A 161 -5.85 14.98 6.26
CA THR A 161 -5.68 13.58 6.66
C THR A 161 -6.93 13.03 7.32
N LEU A 162 -7.24 11.78 7.04
CA LEU A 162 -8.25 10.99 7.75
C LEU A 162 -7.56 9.92 8.60
N GLU A 163 -7.80 9.95 9.91
CA GLU A 163 -7.25 8.99 10.86
C GLU A 163 -8.10 7.71 10.93
N ALA A 164 -7.46 6.57 11.21
CA ALA A 164 -8.12 5.27 11.28
C ALA A 164 -9.21 5.22 12.37
N SER A 165 -9.01 5.87 13.52
CA SER A 165 -10.03 5.95 14.58
C SER A 165 -11.28 6.71 14.14
N ARG A 166 -11.13 7.77 13.35
CA ARG A 166 -12.27 8.54 12.81
C ARG A 166 -13.07 7.70 11.81
N LEU A 167 -12.38 6.98 10.93
CA LEU A 167 -13.03 6.03 10.02
C LEU A 167 -13.73 4.89 10.78
N ALA A 168 -13.11 4.36 11.84
CA ALA A 168 -13.74 3.35 12.70
C ALA A 168 -15.04 3.87 13.32
N GLY A 169 -15.05 5.12 13.81
CA GLY A 169 -16.27 5.75 14.34
C GLY A 169 -17.39 5.83 13.30
N TRP A 170 -17.07 6.18 12.05
CA TRP A 170 -18.08 6.21 10.98
C TRP A 170 -18.60 4.82 10.60
N ILE A 171 -17.72 3.81 10.55
CA ILE A 171 -18.11 2.41 10.30
C ILE A 171 -18.99 1.88 11.44
N ALA A 172 -18.67 2.21 12.69
CA ALA A 172 -19.45 1.81 13.85
C ALA A 172 -20.88 2.35 13.78
N ASN A 173 -21.05 3.58 13.30
CA ASN A 173 -22.33 4.28 13.17
C ASN A 173 -23.20 3.84 11.96
N LEU A 174 -22.73 2.93 11.11
CA LEU A 174 -23.57 2.37 10.05
C LEU A 174 -24.79 1.63 10.64
N PRO A 175 -25.88 1.45 9.90
CA PRO A 175 -27.01 0.62 10.34
C PRO A 175 -26.60 -0.81 10.71
N GLU A 176 -27.28 -1.41 11.69
CA GLU A 176 -26.98 -2.77 12.16
C GLU A 176 -27.12 -3.79 11.02
N GLY A 177 -26.26 -4.82 11.00
CA GLY A 177 -26.27 -5.86 9.96
C GLY A 177 -25.60 -5.49 8.64
N VAL A 178 -25.18 -4.23 8.46
CA VAL A 178 -24.34 -3.83 7.32
C VAL A 178 -22.93 -4.43 7.44
N ARG A 179 -22.51 -5.14 6.41
CA ARG A 179 -21.17 -5.74 6.27
C ARG A 179 -20.20 -4.76 5.62
N VAL A 180 -18.95 -4.72 6.06
CA VAL A 180 -17.92 -3.83 5.51
C VAL A 180 -16.71 -4.64 5.08
N MET A 181 -16.36 -4.55 3.80
CA MET A 181 -15.11 -5.06 3.25
C MET A 181 -14.22 -3.87 2.89
N THR A 182 -12.98 -3.90 3.35
CA THR A 182 -12.01 -2.83 3.10
C THR A 182 -10.80 -3.34 2.31
N VAL A 183 -10.37 -2.59 1.30
CA VAL A 183 -9.06 -2.79 0.66
C VAL A 183 -8.32 -1.47 0.66
N MET A 184 -7.13 -1.42 1.24
CA MET A 184 -6.38 -0.18 1.38
C MET A 184 -4.94 -0.32 0.91
N VAL A 185 -4.57 0.55 -0.02
CA VAL A 185 -3.33 0.49 -0.76
C VAL A 185 -2.62 1.82 -0.63
N GLN A 186 -1.98 1.95 0.53
CA GLN A 186 -1.14 3.08 0.89
C GLN A 186 -0.06 2.67 1.89
N CYS A 187 0.94 3.54 2.09
CA CYS A 187 1.88 3.41 3.20
C CYS A 187 1.14 3.28 4.54
N TYR A 188 1.63 2.42 5.43
CA TYR A 188 1.09 2.22 6.78
C TYR A 188 -0.36 1.69 6.83
N ALA A 189 -0.90 1.18 5.72
CA ALA A 189 -2.30 0.72 5.63
C ALA A 189 -2.68 -0.33 6.69
N GLY A 190 -1.73 -1.14 7.19
CA GLY A 190 -1.98 -2.12 8.24
C GLY A 190 -2.40 -1.52 9.59
N GLY A 191 -2.36 -0.20 9.78
CA GLY A 191 -3.02 0.42 10.93
C GLY A 191 -4.54 0.27 10.88
N PHE A 192 -5.11 0.23 9.67
CA PHE A 192 -6.54 0.02 9.44
C PHE A 192 -6.98 -1.45 9.55
N SER A 193 -6.04 -2.40 9.73
CA SER A 193 -6.42 -3.78 10.07
C SER A 193 -7.06 -3.90 11.46
N HIS A 194 -7.05 -2.81 12.22
CA HIS A 194 -7.63 -2.70 13.55
C HIS A 194 -9.02 -2.06 13.54
N LEU A 195 -9.62 -1.80 12.36
CA LEU A 195 -11.01 -1.37 12.24
C LEU A 195 -12.01 -2.40 12.82
N ILE A 196 -11.56 -3.63 13.08
CA ILE A 196 -12.30 -4.67 13.79
C ILE A 196 -12.38 -4.45 15.32
N PHE A 197 -11.64 -3.48 15.85
CA PHE A 197 -11.66 -3.10 17.27
C PHE A 197 -12.31 -1.72 17.44
N ASP A 198 -13.02 -1.52 18.55
CA ASP A 198 -13.63 -0.24 18.85
C ASP A 198 -12.60 0.91 18.81
N GLU A 199 -12.97 2.00 18.16
CA GLU A 199 -12.11 3.17 17.87
C GLU A 199 -10.75 2.84 17.21
N ASN A 200 -10.63 1.71 16.51
CA ASN A 200 -9.37 1.22 15.94
C ASN A 200 -8.27 1.06 17.00
N ASN A 201 -8.61 0.45 18.14
CA ASN A 201 -7.69 0.31 19.28
C ASN A 201 -7.66 -1.14 19.79
N GLU A 202 -6.50 -1.81 19.69
CA GLU A 202 -6.30 -3.21 20.11
C GLU A 202 -6.58 -3.46 21.61
N LYS A 203 -6.63 -2.40 22.43
CA LYS A 203 -6.93 -2.49 23.87
C LYS A 203 -8.42 -2.49 24.19
N LYS A 204 -9.26 -2.27 23.18
CA LYS A 204 -10.72 -2.24 23.31
C LYS A 204 -11.33 -3.51 22.72
N ASP A 205 -12.61 -3.72 23.01
CA ASP A 205 -13.36 -4.86 22.49
C ASP A 205 -13.46 -4.82 20.96
N SER A 206 -13.77 -5.98 20.38
CA SER A 206 -14.11 -6.05 18.96
C SER A 206 -15.41 -5.29 18.69
N VAL A 207 -15.52 -4.65 17.52
CA VAL A 207 -16.78 -4.05 17.11
C VAL A 207 -17.82 -5.14 16.87
N ASP A 208 -19.06 -4.90 17.30
CA ASP A 208 -20.20 -5.79 17.00
C ASP A 208 -20.68 -5.58 15.56
N ARG A 209 -19.78 -5.83 14.60
CA ARG A 209 -20.02 -5.67 13.17
C ARG A 209 -19.07 -6.56 12.36
N ARG A 210 -19.59 -7.10 11.26
CA ARG A 210 -18.77 -7.82 10.27
C ARG A 210 -17.94 -6.85 9.45
N VAL A 211 -16.72 -6.60 9.91
CA VAL A 211 -15.68 -5.84 9.21
C VAL A 211 -14.57 -6.81 8.79
N CYS A 212 -14.25 -6.87 7.50
CA CYS A 212 -13.05 -7.53 7.00
C CYS A 212 -12.20 -6.57 6.18
N GLY A 213 -10.90 -6.84 6.10
CA GLY A 213 -10.00 -5.93 5.42
C GLY A 213 -8.69 -6.52 4.95
N PHE A 214 -8.16 -5.95 3.86
CA PHE A 214 -6.91 -6.33 3.21
C PHE A 214 -6.07 -5.09 2.95
N PHE A 215 -4.81 -5.12 3.39
CA PHE A 215 -3.96 -3.94 3.47
C PHE A 215 -2.62 -4.23 2.81
N ALA A 216 -2.13 -3.31 1.98
CA ALA A 216 -0.89 -3.50 1.22
C ALA A 216 0.34 -3.77 2.09
N THR A 217 0.42 -3.19 3.29
CA THR A 217 1.58 -3.33 4.17
C THR A 217 1.23 -3.18 5.64
N VAL A 218 2.18 -3.47 6.54
CA VAL A 218 2.03 -3.30 8.00
C VAL A 218 2.05 -1.82 8.44
N CYS A 219 1.54 -1.52 9.64
CA CYS A 219 1.33 -0.16 10.15
C CYS A 219 2.59 0.72 10.31
N ASP A 220 3.80 0.14 10.24
CA ASP A 220 5.07 0.84 10.46
C ASP A 220 5.94 0.96 9.19
N ARG A 221 5.43 0.51 8.04
CA ARG A 221 6.15 0.48 6.76
C ARG A 221 5.45 1.24 5.64
N GLU A 222 6.27 1.73 4.73
CA GLU A 222 5.82 2.24 3.44
C GLU A 222 5.37 1.09 2.52
N ALA A 223 4.50 1.41 1.57
CA ALA A 223 4.03 0.51 0.52
C ALA A 223 4.65 0.89 -0.83
N ALA A 224 4.70 -0.06 -1.76
CA ALA A 224 4.98 0.21 -3.16
C ALA A 224 3.74 0.83 -3.84
N GLY A 225 3.93 1.41 -5.03
CA GLY A 225 2.81 1.73 -5.93
C GLY A 225 2.63 3.20 -6.29
N CYS A 226 3.09 4.16 -5.46
CA CYS A 226 3.01 5.57 -5.82
C CYS A 226 4.17 5.96 -6.78
N THR A 227 3.91 5.95 -8.09
CA THR A 227 4.93 6.21 -9.13
C THR A 227 4.38 7.11 -10.24
N PRO A 228 5.15 8.10 -10.73
CA PRO A 228 4.77 8.90 -11.89
C PRO A 228 4.94 8.14 -13.22
N ASP A 229 5.51 6.92 -13.20
CA ASP A 229 5.68 6.07 -14.38
C ASP A 229 4.33 5.78 -15.05
N VAL A 230 4.21 6.07 -16.35
CA VAL A 230 2.99 5.87 -17.14
C VAL A 230 2.85 4.43 -17.65
N ASN A 231 3.92 3.65 -17.65
CA ASN A 231 3.90 2.28 -18.15
C ASN A 231 3.35 1.31 -17.10
N GLU A 232 2.07 0.97 -17.22
CA GLU A 232 1.37 0.08 -16.28
C GLU A 232 1.98 -1.33 -16.19
N ALA A 233 2.75 -1.77 -17.19
CA ALA A 233 3.44 -3.07 -17.13
C ALA A 233 4.52 -3.10 -16.03
N ASN A 234 5.00 -1.94 -15.59
CA ASN A 234 5.96 -1.82 -14.49
C ASN A 234 5.30 -1.86 -13.11
N TYR A 235 3.96 -1.88 -13.02
CA TYR A 235 3.24 -1.76 -11.76
C TYR A 235 3.19 -3.09 -11.01
N ASP A 236 4.04 -3.20 -10.00
CA ASP A 236 4.09 -4.31 -9.05
C ASP A 236 3.69 -3.81 -7.66
N GLU A 237 2.43 -3.38 -7.47
CA GLU A 237 1.86 -3.02 -6.17
C GLU A 237 0.72 -3.97 -5.77
N PHE A 238 0.40 -4.05 -4.47
CA PHE A 238 -0.58 -4.99 -3.94
C PHE A 238 -1.93 -4.99 -4.68
N SER A 239 -2.49 -3.83 -5.01
CA SER A 239 -3.80 -3.72 -5.67
C SER A 239 -3.81 -4.31 -7.08
N SER A 240 -2.70 -4.19 -7.82
CA SER A 240 -2.55 -4.78 -9.14
C SER A 240 -2.79 -6.28 -9.11
N HIS A 241 -2.22 -6.98 -8.12
CA HIS A 241 -2.33 -8.43 -8.01
C HIS A 241 -3.64 -8.85 -7.36
N PHE A 242 -4.07 -8.14 -6.31
CA PHE A 242 -5.30 -8.46 -5.59
C PHE A 242 -6.53 -8.36 -6.50
N TRP A 243 -6.67 -7.25 -7.24
CA TRP A 243 -7.79 -7.09 -8.17
C TRP A 243 -7.68 -8.00 -9.38
N ALA A 244 -6.45 -8.28 -9.86
CA ALA A 244 -6.27 -9.21 -10.98
C ALA A 244 -6.72 -10.63 -10.65
N ALA A 245 -6.49 -11.11 -9.42
CA ALA A 245 -6.98 -12.41 -8.97
C ALA A 245 -8.51 -12.51 -9.01
N LEU A 246 -9.21 -11.51 -8.48
CA LEU A 246 -10.68 -11.47 -8.45
C LEU A 246 -11.28 -11.31 -9.85
N ARG A 247 -10.62 -10.50 -10.70
CA ARG A 247 -11.04 -10.28 -12.08
C ARG A 247 -10.82 -11.52 -12.95
N GLY A 248 -9.72 -12.24 -12.71
CA GLY A 248 -9.19 -13.29 -13.58
C GLY A 248 -8.26 -12.76 -14.69
N LYS A 249 -7.97 -11.45 -14.68
CA LYS A 249 -7.16 -10.76 -15.70
C LYS A 249 -6.35 -9.62 -15.08
N THR A 250 -5.15 -9.40 -15.60
CA THR A 250 -4.28 -8.27 -15.23
C THR A 250 -4.84 -6.93 -15.74
N ARG A 251 -4.15 -5.82 -15.40
CA ARG A 251 -4.45 -4.47 -15.92
C ARG A 251 -4.49 -4.41 -17.45
N MET A 252 -3.61 -5.20 -18.07
CA MET A 252 -3.41 -5.30 -19.52
C MET A 252 -4.29 -6.37 -20.16
N ASP A 253 -5.31 -6.86 -19.46
CA ASP A 253 -6.28 -7.85 -19.95
C ASP A 253 -5.73 -9.27 -20.19
N GLU A 254 -4.47 -9.52 -19.81
CA GLU A 254 -3.87 -10.87 -19.82
C GLU A 254 -4.48 -11.76 -18.72
N PRO A 255 -4.78 -13.05 -18.99
CA PRO A 255 -5.25 -13.99 -17.97
C PRO A 255 -4.25 -14.13 -16.81
N VAL A 256 -4.76 -14.19 -15.58
CA VAL A 256 -3.94 -14.56 -14.42
C VAL A 256 -3.81 -16.08 -14.29
N GLY A 257 -2.75 -16.53 -13.61
CA GLY A 257 -2.58 -17.95 -13.26
C GLY A 257 -3.65 -18.46 -12.28
N HIS A 258 -3.52 -19.73 -11.86
CA HIS A 258 -4.47 -20.35 -10.93
C HIS A 258 -4.50 -19.60 -9.58
N CYS A 259 -5.71 -19.15 -9.19
CA CYS A 259 -5.97 -18.37 -7.97
C CYS A 259 -7.00 -19.05 -7.03
N ASP A 260 -7.61 -20.17 -7.42
CA ASP A 260 -8.61 -20.92 -6.63
C ASP A 260 -7.88 -21.97 -5.78
N TYR A 261 -7.23 -21.52 -4.72
CA TYR A 261 -6.37 -22.34 -3.89
C TYR A 261 -7.13 -23.37 -3.06
N ASP A 262 -8.42 -23.13 -2.78
CA ASP A 262 -9.24 -24.09 -2.03
C ASP A 262 -10.04 -25.07 -2.91
N GLY A 263 -10.14 -24.78 -4.21
CA GLY A 263 -10.73 -25.63 -5.25
C GLY A 263 -12.26 -25.60 -5.27
N ASN A 264 -12.89 -24.52 -4.79
CA ASN A 264 -14.34 -24.40 -4.70
C ASN A 264 -14.99 -23.81 -5.97
N GLY A 265 -14.18 -23.40 -6.97
CA GLY A 265 -14.62 -22.84 -8.24
C GLY A 265 -14.93 -21.34 -8.22
N LYS A 266 -14.70 -20.65 -7.10
CA LYS A 266 -14.86 -19.20 -6.93
C LYS A 266 -13.59 -18.62 -6.30
N ILE A 267 -13.25 -17.37 -6.65
CA ILE A 267 -12.11 -16.67 -6.04
C ILE A 267 -12.63 -15.80 -4.90
N SER A 268 -12.20 -16.12 -3.68
CA SER A 268 -12.46 -15.33 -2.47
C SER A 268 -11.49 -14.15 -2.31
N PHE A 269 -11.82 -13.21 -1.42
CA PHE A 269 -10.88 -12.15 -1.05
C PHE A 269 -9.61 -12.70 -0.37
N GLU A 270 -9.75 -13.74 0.45
CA GLU A 270 -8.62 -14.45 1.06
C GLU A 270 -7.66 -15.01 0.01
N GLU A 271 -8.18 -15.63 -1.04
CA GLU A 271 -7.38 -16.15 -2.14
C GLU A 271 -6.75 -15.04 -2.99
N ALA A 272 -7.46 -13.95 -3.23
CA ALA A 272 -6.90 -12.77 -3.88
C ALA A 272 -5.73 -12.17 -3.09
N HIS A 273 -5.84 -12.15 -1.76
CA HIS A 273 -4.75 -11.74 -0.87
C HIS A 273 -3.56 -12.71 -0.93
N ALA A 274 -3.81 -14.02 -0.94
CA ALA A 274 -2.77 -15.04 -1.10
C ALA A 274 -2.06 -14.91 -2.45
N TYR A 275 -2.82 -14.71 -3.53
CA TYR A 275 -2.26 -14.44 -4.86
C TYR A 275 -1.39 -13.19 -4.85
N ALA A 276 -1.84 -12.09 -4.22
CA ALA A 276 -1.02 -10.89 -4.10
C ALA A 276 0.30 -11.14 -3.34
N ILE A 277 0.28 -11.91 -2.25
CA ILE A 277 1.49 -12.31 -1.51
C ILE A 277 2.45 -13.13 -2.38
N LEU A 278 1.91 -14.08 -3.14
CA LEU A 278 2.67 -14.99 -4.00
C LEU A 278 3.17 -14.27 -5.26
N THR A 279 2.48 -13.27 -5.79
CA THR A 279 2.87 -12.64 -7.06
C THR A 279 3.77 -11.41 -6.85
N SER A 280 3.56 -10.64 -5.78
CA SER A 280 4.31 -9.39 -5.56
C SER A 280 5.84 -9.59 -5.46
N ARG A 281 6.63 -8.76 -6.14
CA ARG A 281 8.12 -8.72 -6.06
C ARG A 281 8.64 -7.39 -5.48
N ASN A 282 7.78 -6.72 -4.74
CA ASN A 282 7.99 -5.38 -4.17
C ASN A 282 8.31 -5.42 -2.66
N ILE A 283 8.23 -4.26 -2.00
CA ILE A 283 8.52 -4.08 -0.57
C ILE A 283 7.33 -4.33 0.38
N ASP A 284 6.15 -4.61 -0.18
CA ASP A 284 4.90 -4.73 0.56
C ASP A 284 4.91 -5.94 1.50
N ILE A 285 4.22 -5.84 2.63
CA ILE A 285 4.00 -6.99 3.52
C ILE A 285 2.49 -7.04 3.76
N PRO A 286 1.72 -7.61 2.82
CA PRO A 286 0.27 -7.61 2.91
C PRO A 286 -0.23 -8.23 4.21
N VAL A 287 -1.25 -7.62 4.79
CA VAL A 287 -1.91 -8.09 6.01
C VAL A 287 -3.42 -8.02 5.85
N LYS A 288 -4.11 -8.82 6.67
CA LYS A 288 -5.57 -8.89 6.73
C LYS A 288 -6.07 -8.86 8.17
N THR A 289 -7.35 -8.58 8.35
CA THR A 289 -8.03 -8.43 9.64
C THR A 289 -7.89 -9.64 10.55
N SER A 290 -8.04 -10.86 10.04
CA SER A 290 -7.86 -12.10 10.81
C SER A 290 -6.46 -12.22 11.41
N GLY A 291 -5.43 -11.85 10.64
CA GLY A 291 -4.05 -11.81 11.12
C GLY A 291 -3.77 -10.70 12.14
N ALA A 292 -4.58 -9.65 12.19
CA ALA A 292 -4.52 -8.63 13.24
C ALA A 292 -5.19 -9.16 14.53
N PHE A 293 -6.39 -9.72 14.42
CA PHE A 293 -7.12 -10.35 15.52
C PHE A 293 -6.26 -11.39 16.26
N LEU A 294 -5.64 -12.31 15.50
CA LEU A 294 -4.77 -13.35 16.05
C LEU A 294 -3.59 -12.80 16.85
N ARG A 295 -3.03 -11.65 16.46
CA ARG A 295 -1.86 -11.06 17.14
C ARG A 295 -2.23 -10.32 18.42
N VAL A 296 -3.50 -9.98 18.60
CA VAL A 296 -4.03 -9.38 19.81
C VAL A 296 -4.49 -10.45 20.79
N HIS A 297 -5.15 -11.50 20.29
CA HIS A 297 -5.84 -12.49 21.12
C HIS A 297 -5.17 -13.87 21.22
N SER A 298 -4.05 -14.10 20.54
CA SER A 298 -3.30 -15.35 20.62
C SER A 298 -1.81 -15.09 20.89
N LEU A 299 -1.09 -16.15 21.24
CA LEU A 299 0.33 -16.12 21.58
C LEU A 299 1.05 -17.30 20.92
N LEU A 300 2.33 -17.11 20.59
CA LEU A 300 3.21 -18.22 20.19
C LEU A 300 3.84 -18.83 21.44
N ARG A 301 4.21 -20.11 21.36
CA ARG A 301 5.05 -20.74 22.38
C ARG A 301 6.32 -19.90 22.61
N SER A 302 6.64 -19.71 23.87
CA SER A 302 7.85 -19.02 24.29
C SER A 302 8.65 -19.90 25.24
N LYS A 303 9.97 -19.74 25.28
CA LYS A 303 10.82 -20.42 26.28
C LYS A 303 10.54 -20.02 27.74
N LYS A 304 9.66 -19.05 27.97
CA LYS A 304 9.32 -18.50 29.30
C LYS A 304 7.93 -18.92 29.78
N SER A 305 7.13 -19.55 28.91
CA SER A 305 5.81 -20.08 29.24
C SER A 305 5.97 -21.59 29.38
N ASP A 306 5.53 -22.18 30.49
CA ASP A 306 5.52 -23.63 30.74
C ASP A 306 4.49 -24.39 29.87
N ASP A 307 4.08 -23.80 28.74
CA ASP A 307 2.98 -24.22 27.91
C ASP A 307 3.51 -24.96 26.68
N ASP A 308 3.99 -26.19 26.91
CA ASP A 308 4.61 -27.05 25.89
C ASP A 308 3.65 -27.40 24.73
N GLU A 309 2.34 -27.21 24.93
CA GLU A 309 1.27 -27.52 23.97
C GLU A 309 1.10 -26.46 22.88
N LEU A 310 1.53 -25.21 23.11
CA LEU A 310 1.40 -24.13 22.12
C LEU A 310 2.34 -24.34 20.93
N LEU A 311 1.89 -23.94 19.74
CA LEU A 311 2.75 -23.88 18.56
C LEU A 311 3.61 -22.61 18.56
N GLY A 312 4.83 -22.72 18.07
CA GLY A 312 5.82 -21.63 17.98
C GLY A 312 6.69 -21.75 16.72
N LEU A 313 7.73 -20.91 16.62
CA LEU A 313 8.60 -20.87 15.44
C LEU A 313 9.46 -22.13 15.26
N GLU A 314 9.68 -22.84 16.36
CA GLU A 314 10.37 -24.13 16.43
C GLU A 314 9.45 -25.33 16.17
N THR A 315 8.14 -25.12 15.99
CA THR A 315 7.23 -26.19 15.58
C THR A 315 7.66 -26.74 14.21
N PRO A 316 7.74 -28.09 14.05
CA PRO A 316 8.01 -28.72 12.76
C PRO A 316 7.07 -28.22 11.66
N TYR A 317 7.63 -27.91 10.50
CA TYR A 317 6.89 -27.37 9.36
C TYR A 317 5.77 -28.30 8.90
N SER A 318 5.96 -29.62 8.96
CA SER A 318 4.92 -30.62 8.67
C SER A 318 3.67 -30.45 9.54
N ILE A 319 3.82 -30.17 10.84
CA ILE A 319 2.72 -29.94 11.78
C ILE A 319 1.99 -28.64 11.42
N ILE A 320 2.74 -27.58 11.09
CA ILE A 320 2.16 -26.30 10.65
C ILE A 320 1.37 -26.50 9.36
N LEU A 321 1.90 -27.25 8.41
CA LEU A 321 1.25 -27.51 7.13
C LEU A 321 -0.02 -28.36 7.28
N GLU A 322 -0.03 -29.32 8.21
CA GLU A 322 -1.22 -30.13 8.53
C GLU A 322 -2.36 -29.28 9.10
N ARG A 323 -2.02 -28.23 9.86
CA ARG A 323 -2.98 -27.32 10.50
C ARG A 323 -3.36 -26.11 9.65
N ALA A 324 -2.61 -25.84 8.59
CA ALA A 324 -2.85 -24.73 7.68
C ALA A 324 -4.15 -24.94 6.88
N SER A 325 -4.87 -23.85 6.62
CA SER A 325 -5.93 -23.85 5.60
C SER A 325 -5.33 -24.14 4.22
N LYS A 326 -6.14 -24.53 3.24
CA LYS A 326 -5.65 -24.74 1.86
C LYS A 326 -4.98 -23.48 1.29
N VAL A 327 -5.53 -22.30 1.60
CA VAL A 327 -4.97 -21.02 1.16
C VAL A 327 -3.64 -20.71 1.87
N ASP A 328 -3.57 -20.89 3.20
CA ASP A 328 -2.32 -20.69 3.94
C ASP A 328 -1.24 -21.67 3.50
N ARG A 329 -1.62 -22.91 3.19
CA ARG A 329 -0.73 -23.93 2.63
C ARG A 329 -0.14 -23.49 1.30
N ALA A 330 -0.95 -22.98 0.38
CA ALA A 330 -0.46 -22.43 -0.90
C ALA A 330 0.54 -21.28 -0.69
N VAL A 331 0.27 -20.38 0.26
CA VAL A 331 1.19 -19.29 0.61
C VAL A 331 2.50 -19.83 1.18
N LEU A 332 2.43 -20.75 2.15
CA LEU A 332 3.60 -21.32 2.82
C LEU A 332 4.47 -22.13 1.85
N GLU A 333 3.88 -22.96 1.01
CA GLU A 333 4.60 -23.76 0.01
C GLU A 333 5.23 -22.86 -1.06
N GLY A 334 4.46 -21.94 -1.65
CA GLY A 334 4.96 -21.05 -2.70
C GLY A 334 6.04 -20.06 -2.22
N LEU A 335 5.97 -19.59 -0.98
CA LEU A 335 7.03 -18.77 -0.39
C LEU A 335 8.22 -19.61 0.08
N SER A 336 8.02 -20.86 0.49
CA SER A 336 9.13 -21.77 0.80
C SER A 336 9.98 -22.03 -0.43
N GLU A 337 9.34 -22.31 -1.57
CA GLU A 337 10.04 -22.49 -2.85
C GLU A 337 10.84 -21.22 -3.21
N ARG A 338 10.21 -20.04 -3.14
CA ARG A 338 10.88 -18.77 -3.46
C ARG A 338 12.10 -18.48 -2.58
N LEU A 339 12.02 -18.85 -1.31
CA LEU A 339 13.08 -18.60 -0.33
C LEU A 339 14.07 -19.76 -0.24
N ASN A 340 13.89 -20.83 -1.03
CA ASN A 340 14.63 -22.09 -0.93
C ASN A 340 14.67 -22.62 0.52
N LEU A 341 13.51 -22.62 1.18
CA LEU A 341 13.35 -23.14 2.54
C LEU A 341 13.09 -24.65 2.51
N GLU A 342 13.91 -25.40 3.24
CA GLU A 342 13.87 -26.87 3.28
C GLU A 342 13.80 -27.40 4.72
N GLY A 343 13.40 -28.67 4.89
CA GLY A 343 13.33 -29.33 6.19
C GLY A 343 12.22 -28.82 7.12
N GLU A 344 12.27 -29.26 8.38
CA GLU A 344 11.22 -29.03 9.38
C GLU A 344 11.35 -27.70 10.14
N ASN A 345 12.54 -27.09 10.17
CA ASN A 345 12.82 -25.89 10.97
C ASN A 345 12.57 -24.57 10.20
N ARG A 346 11.62 -24.53 9.26
CA ARG A 346 11.39 -23.37 8.37
C ARG A 346 11.00 -22.10 9.12
N GLY A 347 10.27 -22.19 10.23
CA GLY A 347 9.94 -21.03 11.07
C GLY A 347 11.19 -20.34 11.64
N ILE A 348 12.17 -21.12 12.10
CA ILE A 348 13.46 -20.63 12.58
C ILE A 348 14.31 -20.05 11.43
N GLN A 349 14.40 -20.76 10.29
CA GLN A 349 15.11 -20.26 9.11
C GLN A 349 14.54 -18.90 8.65
N ALA A 350 13.22 -18.75 8.66
CA ALA A 350 12.57 -17.50 8.30
C ALA A 350 12.89 -16.35 9.25
N ARG A 351 12.83 -16.57 10.57
CA ARG A 351 13.25 -15.58 11.57
C ARG A 351 14.70 -15.15 11.37
N ASP A 352 15.59 -16.12 11.12
CA ASP A 352 17.01 -15.85 10.96
C ASP A 352 17.29 -15.13 9.63
N GLY A 353 16.56 -15.47 8.56
CA GLY A 353 16.57 -14.77 7.27
C GLY A 353 16.15 -13.30 7.40
N VAL A 354 15.04 -13.02 8.10
CA VAL A 354 14.59 -11.66 8.44
C VAL A 354 15.70 -10.89 9.16
N SER A 355 16.30 -11.49 10.19
CA SER A 355 17.37 -10.87 10.99
C SER A 355 18.62 -10.60 10.16
N ALA A 356 19.03 -11.54 9.31
CA ALA A 356 20.19 -11.41 8.43
C ALA A 356 20.01 -10.27 7.42
N VAL A 357 18.85 -10.18 6.76
CA VAL A 357 18.58 -9.10 5.81
C VAL A 357 18.45 -7.75 6.52
N ALA A 358 17.82 -7.69 7.69
CA ALA A 358 17.73 -6.45 8.48
C ALA A 358 19.12 -5.89 8.86
N LYS A 359 20.08 -6.76 9.23
CA LYS A 359 21.48 -6.35 9.47
C LYS A 359 22.12 -5.79 8.20
N LYS A 360 21.88 -6.39 7.03
CA LYS A 360 22.38 -5.88 5.74
C LYS A 360 21.81 -4.51 5.41
N ILE A 361 20.49 -4.31 5.59
CA ILE A 361 19.83 -3.00 5.41
C ILE A 361 20.47 -1.95 6.31
N ARG A 362 20.69 -2.26 7.60
CA ARG A 362 21.34 -1.33 8.53
C ARG A 362 22.73 -0.91 8.05
N LYS A 363 23.54 -1.87 7.58
CA LYS A 363 24.86 -1.61 7.01
C LYS A 363 24.79 -0.71 5.77
N VAL A 364 23.83 -0.94 4.86
CA VAL A 364 23.61 -0.05 3.70
C VAL A 364 23.23 1.35 4.15
N GLY A 365 22.41 1.47 5.19
CA GLY A 365 22.05 2.77 5.78
C GLY A 365 23.26 3.52 6.35
N GLU A 366 24.18 2.82 7.01
CA GLU A 366 25.46 3.37 7.48
C GLU A 366 26.35 3.83 6.30
N GLU A 367 26.46 3.00 5.25
CA GLU A 367 27.18 3.33 4.02
C GLU A 367 26.58 4.56 3.32
N LYS A 368 25.24 4.64 3.17
CA LYS A 368 24.53 5.81 2.62
C LYS A 368 24.83 7.09 3.40
N LYS A 369 24.87 7.02 4.73
CA LYS A 369 25.21 8.17 5.59
C LYS A 369 26.65 8.63 5.38
N ALA A 370 27.60 7.70 5.32
CA ALA A 370 29.00 8.02 5.05
C ALA A 370 29.20 8.59 3.63
N HIS A 371 28.54 7.98 2.64
CA HIS A 371 28.55 8.40 1.25
C HIS A 371 27.99 9.81 1.06
N LYS A 372 26.86 10.11 1.72
CA LYS A 372 26.24 11.44 1.68
C LYS A 372 27.21 12.54 2.08
N LYS A 373 28.03 12.34 3.13
CA LYS A 373 29.03 13.33 3.55
C LYS A 373 30.07 13.62 2.46
N LYS A 374 30.56 12.58 1.78
CA LYS A 374 31.52 12.73 0.67
C LYS A 374 30.88 13.43 -0.52
N PHE A 375 29.67 12.99 -0.90
CA PHE A 375 28.88 13.59 -1.98
C PHE A 375 28.60 15.07 -1.74
N ASP A 376 28.13 15.43 -0.55
CA ASP A 376 27.84 16.82 -0.19
C ASP A 376 29.10 17.68 -0.19
N SER A 377 30.26 17.15 0.23
CA SER A 377 31.55 17.85 0.16
C SER A 377 31.99 18.11 -1.27
N ALA A 378 31.93 17.10 -2.16
CA ALA A 378 32.25 17.26 -3.58
C ALA A 378 31.35 18.28 -4.26
N ARG A 379 30.04 18.13 -4.03
CA ARG A 379 29.02 19.07 -4.50
C ARG A 379 29.31 20.50 -4.01
N ALA A 380 29.57 20.70 -2.73
CA ALA A 380 29.76 22.03 -2.14
C ALA A 380 30.95 22.79 -2.75
N VAL A 381 32.06 22.10 -3.06
CA VAL A 381 33.23 22.73 -3.70
C VAL A 381 32.87 23.20 -5.11
N ILE A 382 32.29 22.31 -5.94
CA ILE A 382 31.89 22.65 -7.30
C ILE A 382 30.85 23.79 -7.27
N SER A 383 29.80 23.67 -6.46
CA SER A 383 28.74 24.68 -6.34
C SER A 383 29.27 26.04 -5.90
N ARG A 384 30.31 26.10 -5.07
CA ARG A 384 30.93 27.37 -4.66
C ARG A 384 31.71 28.00 -5.82
N ASP A 385 32.55 27.21 -6.48
CA ASP A 385 33.44 27.73 -7.51
C ASP A 385 32.65 28.16 -8.76
N ILE A 386 31.58 27.44 -9.09
CA ILE A 386 30.60 27.82 -10.11
C ILE A 386 29.82 29.09 -9.71
N ARG A 387 29.42 29.26 -8.44
CA ARG A 387 28.80 30.52 -7.97
C ARG A 387 29.74 31.72 -8.05
N ASN A 388 31.04 31.52 -7.81
CA ASN A 388 32.00 32.62 -7.96
C ASN A 388 32.13 33.07 -9.42
N ARG A 389 31.97 32.16 -10.38
CA ARG A 389 31.97 32.47 -11.82
C ARG A 389 30.65 33.08 -12.29
N TRP A 390 29.52 32.66 -11.71
CA TRP A 390 28.18 33.21 -11.95
C TRP A 390 27.51 33.62 -10.64
N PRO A 391 27.79 34.82 -10.10
CA PRO A 391 27.27 35.28 -8.80
C PRO A 391 25.74 35.33 -8.73
N ASP A 392 25.08 35.54 -9.86
CA ASP A 392 23.62 35.52 -9.99
C ASP A 392 22.98 34.19 -9.56
N LEU A 393 23.76 33.10 -9.49
CA LEU A 393 23.31 31.81 -8.94
C LEU A 393 23.10 31.78 -7.42
N GLU A 394 23.51 32.83 -6.69
CA GLU A 394 23.17 32.96 -5.27
C GLU A 394 21.65 33.05 -5.07
N ASN A 395 20.93 33.64 -6.03
CA ASN A 395 19.49 33.52 -6.14
C ASN A 395 19.12 32.84 -7.48
N ARG A 396 18.71 31.58 -7.42
CA ARG A 396 18.32 30.78 -8.61
C ARG A 396 17.15 31.35 -9.41
N HIS A 397 16.44 32.34 -8.88
CA HIS A 397 15.35 33.05 -9.55
C HIS A 397 15.78 34.41 -10.13
N SER A 398 17.06 34.76 -10.04
CA SER A 398 17.60 35.97 -10.66
C SER A 398 17.53 35.86 -12.20
N LEU A 399 17.48 37.01 -12.88
CA LEU A 399 17.48 37.04 -14.33
C LEU A 399 18.71 36.35 -14.92
N GLY A 400 19.89 36.52 -14.33
CA GLY A 400 21.11 35.84 -14.78
C GLY A 400 21.08 34.32 -14.56
N ALA A 401 20.52 33.84 -13.45
CA ALA A 401 20.35 32.41 -13.21
C ALA A 401 19.37 31.76 -14.21
N VAL A 402 18.28 32.45 -14.55
CA VAL A 402 17.34 32.01 -15.59
C VAL A 402 18.01 32.02 -16.96
N SER A 403 18.73 33.10 -17.31
CA SER A 403 19.43 33.25 -18.59
C SER A 403 20.46 32.15 -18.80
N LEU A 404 21.18 31.75 -17.74
CA LEU A 404 22.14 30.63 -17.77
C LEU A 404 21.51 29.31 -18.22
N LEU A 405 20.21 29.11 -17.94
CA LEU A 405 19.45 27.93 -18.35
C LEU A 405 18.54 28.13 -19.55
N SER A 406 18.36 29.35 -20.08
CA SER A 406 17.53 29.59 -21.25
C SER A 406 18.31 29.94 -22.51
N GLU A 407 19.56 30.39 -22.38
CA GLU A 407 20.43 30.75 -23.51
C GLU A 407 21.43 29.65 -23.85
N GLU A 408 21.41 29.17 -25.08
CA GLU A 408 22.23 28.02 -25.55
C GLU A 408 23.74 28.23 -25.34
N THR A 409 24.24 29.45 -25.57
CA THR A 409 25.64 29.80 -25.38
C THR A 409 26.04 29.75 -23.90
N LEU A 410 25.22 30.29 -23.01
CA LEU A 410 25.47 30.28 -21.56
C LEU A 410 25.32 28.88 -20.97
N GLN A 411 24.34 28.10 -21.44
CA GLN A 411 24.20 26.68 -21.08
C GLN A 411 25.47 25.89 -21.42
N SER A 412 26.00 26.07 -22.63
CA SER A 412 27.21 25.38 -23.10
C SER A 412 28.43 25.74 -22.25
N GLN A 413 28.59 27.03 -21.93
CA GLN A 413 29.66 27.51 -21.04
C GLN A 413 29.53 26.99 -19.62
N PHE A 414 28.30 26.92 -19.10
CA PHE A 414 28.01 26.36 -17.78
C PHE A 414 28.35 24.87 -17.71
N VAL A 415 27.91 24.09 -18.71
CA VAL A 415 28.20 22.66 -18.81
C VAL A 415 29.71 22.42 -18.87
N SER A 416 30.44 23.11 -19.75
CA SER A 416 31.91 22.99 -19.85
C SER A 416 32.58 23.36 -18.53
N ALA A 417 32.15 24.44 -17.86
CA ALA A 417 32.73 24.83 -16.58
C ALA A 417 32.52 23.81 -15.45
N VAL A 418 31.38 23.11 -15.46
CA VAL A 418 31.11 22.03 -14.50
C VAL A 418 31.95 20.79 -14.84
N GLU A 419 31.99 20.39 -16.11
CA GLU A 419 32.71 19.20 -16.57
C GLU A 419 34.24 19.34 -16.44
N GLU A 420 34.79 20.53 -16.67
CA GLU A 420 36.22 20.84 -16.54
C GLU A 420 36.68 21.03 -15.08
N HIS A 421 35.75 21.08 -14.12
CA HIS A 421 36.10 21.31 -12.73
C HIS A 421 36.94 20.15 -12.16
N PRO A 422 38.04 20.41 -11.40
CA PRO A 422 38.94 19.35 -10.91
C PRO A 422 38.27 18.24 -10.08
N ARG A 423 37.13 18.52 -9.45
CA ARG A 423 36.33 17.56 -8.67
C ARG A 423 35.13 16.96 -9.42
N PHE A 424 34.96 17.24 -10.71
CA PHE A 424 33.82 16.77 -11.49
C PHE A 424 33.75 15.24 -11.52
N GLU A 425 34.85 14.58 -11.87
CA GLU A 425 34.94 13.11 -11.92
C GLU A 425 34.58 12.45 -10.58
N GLU A 426 35.06 13.03 -9.48
CA GLU A 426 34.72 12.56 -8.14
C GLU A 426 33.23 12.71 -7.85
N TRP A 427 32.65 13.88 -8.14
CA TRP A 427 31.22 14.14 -7.92
C TRP A 427 30.33 13.24 -8.78
N SER A 428 30.68 13.06 -10.06
CA SER A 428 29.99 12.18 -11.01
C SER A 428 30.01 10.72 -10.53
N LYS A 429 31.19 10.24 -10.10
CA LYS A 429 31.33 8.90 -9.50
C LYS A 429 30.47 8.74 -8.24
N LEU A 430 30.53 9.70 -7.31
CA LEU A 430 29.72 9.67 -6.09
C LEU A 430 28.21 9.73 -6.40
N ARG A 431 27.80 10.44 -7.45
CA ARG A 431 26.41 10.46 -7.92
C ARG A 431 25.95 9.08 -8.39
N SER A 432 26.75 8.40 -9.22
CA SER A 432 26.45 7.03 -9.67
C SER A 432 26.43 6.01 -8.51
N GLU A 433 27.40 6.08 -7.60
CA GLU A 433 27.47 5.21 -6.41
C GLU A 433 26.25 5.39 -5.49
N ARG A 434 25.74 6.63 -5.37
CA ARG A 434 24.51 6.91 -4.61
C ARG A 434 23.29 6.20 -5.19
N SER A 435 23.18 6.13 -6.51
CA SER A 435 22.11 5.37 -7.19
C SER A 435 22.23 3.88 -6.85
N LYS A 436 23.43 3.30 -7.03
CA LYS A 436 23.70 1.88 -6.73
C LYS A 436 23.39 1.52 -5.27
N LEU A 437 23.71 2.41 -4.32
CA LEU A 437 23.35 2.21 -2.91
C LEU A 437 21.84 2.25 -2.68
N SER A 438 21.11 3.07 -3.43
CA SER A 438 19.65 3.15 -3.37
C SER A 438 19.01 1.88 -3.93
N ASP A 439 19.49 1.40 -5.07
CA ASP A 439 19.04 0.14 -5.67
C ASP A 439 19.31 -1.05 -4.74
N ARG A 440 20.52 -1.12 -4.15
CA ARG A 440 20.88 -2.18 -3.20
C ARG A 440 19.95 -2.20 -1.97
N ASP A 441 19.59 -1.03 -1.46
CA ASP A 441 18.67 -0.90 -0.32
C ASP A 441 17.24 -1.33 -0.69
N LEU A 442 16.77 -0.97 -1.88
CA LEU A 442 15.48 -1.40 -2.40
C LEU A 442 15.44 -2.92 -2.58
N GLN A 443 16.47 -3.52 -3.17
CA GLN A 443 16.55 -4.97 -3.35
C GLN A 443 16.57 -5.72 -2.01
N LEU A 444 17.33 -5.22 -1.03
CA LEU A 444 17.32 -5.79 0.32
C LEU A 444 15.95 -5.62 1.00
N SER A 445 15.26 -4.51 0.76
CA SER A 445 13.91 -4.28 1.28
C SER A 445 12.88 -5.26 0.69
N LYS A 446 12.99 -5.58 -0.61
CA LYS A 446 12.17 -6.61 -1.28
C LYS A 446 12.45 -8.01 -0.71
N GLN A 447 13.72 -8.35 -0.49
CA GLN A 447 14.10 -9.60 0.16
C GLN A 447 13.55 -9.67 1.59
N TYR A 448 13.69 -8.61 2.37
CA TYR A 448 13.15 -8.52 3.73
C TYR A 448 11.64 -8.74 3.75
N ALA A 449 10.92 -8.08 2.83
CA ALA A 449 9.48 -8.24 2.70
C ALA A 449 9.09 -9.69 2.41
N THR A 450 9.79 -10.38 1.50
CA THR A 450 9.52 -11.78 1.15
C THR A 450 9.70 -12.70 2.35
N TRP A 451 10.81 -12.55 3.10
CA TRP A 451 11.04 -13.28 4.35
C TRP A 451 9.95 -13.02 5.39
N ARG A 452 9.51 -11.76 5.54
CA ARG A 452 8.44 -11.39 6.46
C ARG A 452 7.08 -11.93 6.06
N ARG A 453 6.76 -12.01 4.77
CA ARG A 453 5.51 -12.62 4.28
C ARG A 453 5.42 -14.08 4.71
N PHE A 454 6.50 -14.86 4.50
CA PHE A 454 6.53 -16.28 4.92
C PHE A 454 6.38 -16.39 6.44
N LEU A 455 7.20 -15.63 7.19
CA LEU A 455 7.18 -15.68 8.64
C LEU A 455 5.80 -15.33 9.20
N ARG A 456 5.12 -14.32 8.64
CA ARG A 456 3.77 -13.95 9.07
C ARG A 456 2.74 -15.03 8.74
N ALA A 457 2.80 -15.66 7.57
CA ALA A 457 1.91 -16.77 7.23
C ALA A 457 2.09 -17.95 8.20
N PHE A 458 3.34 -18.31 8.50
CA PHE A 458 3.66 -19.36 9.47
C PHE A 458 3.13 -19.02 10.87
N GLU A 459 3.42 -17.81 11.35
CA GLU A 459 2.95 -17.33 12.65
C GLU A 459 1.42 -17.31 12.72
N ASN A 460 0.73 -16.90 11.66
CA ASN A 460 -0.74 -16.84 11.65
C ASN A 460 -1.36 -18.24 11.80
N VAL A 461 -0.81 -19.28 11.16
CA VAL A 461 -1.27 -20.66 11.36
C VAL A 461 -1.08 -21.09 12.81
N ALA A 462 0.10 -20.83 13.39
CA ALA A 462 0.37 -21.15 14.80
C ALA A 462 -0.56 -20.39 15.75
N TYR A 463 -0.75 -19.08 15.54
CA TYR A 463 -1.68 -18.29 16.34
C TYR A 463 -3.12 -18.80 16.25
N ALA A 464 -3.59 -19.19 15.05
CA ALA A 464 -4.93 -19.69 14.86
C ALA A 464 -5.17 -21.00 15.59
N VAL A 465 -4.19 -21.91 15.59
CA VAL A 465 -4.25 -23.17 16.36
C VAL A 465 -4.26 -22.90 17.86
N ASN A 466 -3.44 -21.96 18.32
CA ASN A 466 -3.32 -21.64 19.74
C ASN A 466 -4.51 -20.83 20.28
N LEU A 467 -5.30 -20.18 19.41
CA LEU A 467 -6.34 -19.22 19.80
C LEU A 467 -7.39 -19.80 20.78
N PRO A 468 -7.93 -21.02 20.62
CA PRO A 468 -8.92 -21.57 21.56
C PRO A 468 -8.39 -21.73 22.98
N GLU A 469 -7.11 -22.07 23.14
CA GLU A 469 -6.48 -22.20 24.46
C GLU A 469 -6.25 -20.83 25.12
N ILE A 470 -5.93 -19.80 24.33
CA ILE A 470 -5.61 -18.46 24.85
C ILE A 470 -6.85 -17.59 25.07
N ALA A 471 -7.79 -17.59 24.12
CA ALA A 471 -8.95 -16.70 24.11
C ALA A 471 -10.30 -17.43 24.33
N GLY A 472 -10.27 -18.75 24.54
CA GLY A 472 -11.46 -19.56 24.73
C GLY A 472 -12.35 -19.64 23.49
N GLN A 473 -13.56 -20.19 23.67
CA GLN A 473 -14.52 -20.40 22.59
C GLN A 473 -15.06 -19.09 22.00
N VAL A 474 -15.23 -18.04 22.83
CA VAL A 474 -15.72 -16.73 22.37
C VAL A 474 -14.72 -16.10 21.39
N GLY A 475 -13.41 -16.14 21.72
CA GLY A 475 -12.38 -15.66 20.81
C GLY A 475 -12.27 -16.48 19.53
N ALA A 476 -12.41 -17.80 19.63
CA ALA A 476 -12.40 -18.69 18.47
C ALA A 476 -13.60 -18.46 17.53
N GLU A 477 -14.78 -18.18 18.07
CA GLU A 477 -15.97 -17.83 17.30
C GLU A 477 -15.83 -16.48 16.58
N ALA A 478 -15.36 -15.46 17.30
CA ALA A 478 -15.10 -14.14 16.70
C ALA A 478 -14.10 -14.24 15.53
N TYR A 479 -13.03 -15.03 15.70
CA TYR A 479 -12.07 -15.29 14.62
C TYR A 479 -12.72 -16.00 13.42
N ARG A 480 -13.59 -16.98 13.65
CA ARG A 480 -14.30 -17.69 12.57
C ARG A 480 -15.16 -16.75 11.74
N GLN A 481 -15.88 -15.83 12.39
CA GLN A 481 -16.70 -14.83 11.71
C GLN A 481 -15.88 -13.90 10.82
N ILE A 482 -14.68 -13.50 11.26
CA ILE A 482 -13.74 -12.71 10.43
C ILE A 482 -13.28 -13.52 9.22
N ILE A 483 -12.92 -14.79 9.41
CA ILE A 483 -12.50 -15.67 8.31
C ILE A 483 -13.63 -15.90 7.29
N GLU A 484 -14.87 -16.08 7.74
CA GLU A 484 -16.03 -16.20 6.86
C GLU A 484 -16.21 -14.95 5.98
N ALA A 485 -16.05 -13.76 6.56
CA ALA A 485 -16.11 -12.50 5.81
C ALA A 485 -14.93 -12.33 4.84
N GLU A 486 -13.74 -12.83 5.17
CA GLU A 486 -12.57 -12.84 4.27
C GLU A 486 -12.72 -13.86 3.12
N LYS A 487 -13.54 -14.89 3.29
CA LYS A 487 -13.82 -15.92 2.27
C LYS A 487 -14.94 -15.54 1.29
N GLU A 488 -15.60 -14.40 1.50
CA GLU A 488 -16.58 -13.90 0.54
C GLU A 488 -15.92 -13.58 -0.82
N GLY A 489 -16.71 -13.69 -1.90
CA GLY A 489 -16.31 -13.27 -3.24
C GLY A 489 -16.73 -11.82 -3.56
N PHE A 490 -16.14 -11.25 -4.61
CA PHE A 490 -16.42 -9.88 -5.04
C PHE A 490 -17.78 -9.73 -5.75
N SER A 491 -18.24 -10.75 -6.46
CA SER A 491 -19.51 -10.73 -7.19
C SER A 491 -20.73 -10.56 -6.28
N ARG A 492 -21.90 -10.25 -6.87
CA ARG A 492 -23.18 -10.27 -6.15
C ARG A 492 -23.41 -11.65 -5.55
N SER A 493 -23.97 -11.68 -4.35
CA SER A 493 -24.54 -12.91 -3.80
C SER A 493 -25.71 -13.33 -4.69
N GLU A 494 -25.62 -14.51 -5.30
CA GLU A 494 -26.72 -15.11 -6.07
C GLU A 494 -27.89 -15.49 -5.18
#